data_AF-A0A7T4M280-F1
#
_entry.id   AF-A0A7T4M280-F1
#
_cell.length_a   1.000
_cell.length_b   1.000
_cell.length_c   1.000
_cell.angle_alpha   90.00
_cell.angle_beta   90.00
_cell.angle_gamma   90.00
#
_symmetry.space_group_name_H-M   'P 1'
#
loop_
_entity.id
_entity.type
_entity.pdbx_description
1 polymer ?
#
loop_
_entity_poly.entity_id
_entity_poly.type
_entity_poly.pdbx_seq_one_letter_code
_entity_poly.pdbx_strand_id
1 'polypeptide(L)'
;MKKLLILGTVVTASVFLASCSNNSQTATEESSTAVVRSSSSQETSSSSSAVSEAKKEETQIIGSNEYGFVKVPKSWVQFHEVEGGNDIQYSDGTDINIVTLNTFKAEQFNISEEEYAKLDVVTVSSSILTSKEQSSDFSKVWGSKSTIGGYEAYVVNAIAKSGKYLVTWVFRSNDGKIRYVSLEGDGETLKTILPMVESSWSTTKAE
;
A
#
# COMPACT_ATOMS: atom_id res chain seq x y z
N MET A 1 31.28 22.64 8.27
CA MET A 1 30.79 21.65 9.26
C MET A 1 29.61 20.93 8.64
N LYS A 2 29.76 19.65 8.30
CA LYS A 2 28.68 18.82 7.72
C LYS A 2 27.66 18.57 8.83
N LYS A 3 26.49 19.20 8.76
CA LYS A 3 25.38 18.92 9.69
C LYS A 3 24.85 17.54 9.34
N LEU A 4 25.10 16.58 10.22
CA LEU A 4 24.50 15.26 10.18
C LEU A 4 23.02 15.45 10.55
N LEU A 5 22.15 15.48 9.54
CA LEU A 5 20.69 15.45 9.73
C LEU A 5 20.33 14.06 10.25
N ILE A 6 20.21 13.93 11.57
CA ILE A 6 19.55 12.79 12.19
C ILE A 6 18.06 13.00 11.90
N LEU A 7 17.62 12.41 10.80
CA LEU A 7 16.24 12.38 10.37
C LEU A 7 15.45 11.67 11.47
N GLY A 8 14.59 12.43 12.15
CA GLY A 8 13.70 11.89 13.17
C GLY A 8 12.90 10.75 12.55
N THR A 9 13.21 9.55 12.99
CA THR A 9 12.49 8.33 12.68
C THR A 9 11.07 8.49 13.20
N VAL A 10 10.15 8.96 12.36
CA VAL A 10 8.73 8.60 12.50
C VAL A 10 8.66 7.12 12.14
N VAL A 11 9.07 6.31 13.10
CA VAL A 11 8.85 4.87 13.11
C VAL A 11 7.36 4.72 13.40
N THR A 12 6.55 4.61 12.36
CA THR A 12 5.33 3.80 12.44
C THR A 12 5.82 2.35 12.58
N ALA A 13 6.14 1.96 13.82
CA ALA A 13 6.40 0.58 14.18
C ALA A 13 5.05 -0.15 14.10
N SER A 14 4.86 -0.89 13.02
CA SER A 14 3.80 -1.89 12.95
C SER A 14 4.21 -3.04 13.87
N VAL A 15 3.91 -2.93 15.17
CA VAL A 15 4.12 -4.06 16.08
C VAL A 15 3.02 -5.07 15.79
N PHE A 16 3.36 -6.10 15.01
CA PHE A 16 2.45 -7.23 14.79
C PHE A 16 2.19 -7.93 16.12
N LEU A 17 0.92 -8.00 16.53
CA LEU A 17 0.49 -8.91 17.58
C LEU A 17 0.67 -10.35 17.05
N ALA A 18 1.48 -11.14 17.73
CA ALA A 18 1.62 -12.55 17.44
C ALA A 18 0.30 -13.28 17.80
N SER A 19 -0.51 -13.60 16.80
CA SER A 19 -1.63 -14.53 16.99
C SER A 19 -1.09 -15.96 17.09
N CYS A 20 -1.07 -16.51 18.29
CA CYS A 20 -0.81 -17.93 18.51
C CYS A 20 -2.04 -18.75 18.12
N SER A 21 -2.09 -19.29 16.90
CA SER A 21 -2.96 -20.42 16.58
C SER A 21 -2.15 -21.71 16.64
N ASN A 22 -2.37 -22.49 17.69
CA ASN A 22 -1.85 -23.83 17.84
C ASN A 22 -2.88 -24.80 17.25
N ASN A 23 -2.57 -25.47 16.14
CA ASN A 23 -3.05 -26.83 15.94
C ASN A 23 -2.10 -27.62 15.03
N SER A 24 -1.71 -28.77 15.55
CA SER A 24 -0.75 -29.71 15.01
C SER A 24 -1.44 -30.79 14.17
N GLN A 25 -0.60 -31.46 13.38
CA GLN A 25 -0.70 -32.83 12.82
C GLN A 25 -0.92 -33.03 11.30
N THR A 26 0.24 -33.20 10.65
CA THR A 26 0.75 -34.38 9.90
C THR A 26 0.11 -34.89 8.58
N ALA A 27 0.94 -34.75 7.53
CA ALA A 27 1.50 -35.77 6.62
C ALA A 27 0.59 -36.60 5.69
N THR A 28 0.92 -36.62 4.39
CA THR A 28 1.72 -37.69 3.70
C THR A 28 1.67 -37.51 2.17
N GLU A 29 2.81 -37.74 1.52
CA GLU A 29 3.02 -37.77 0.07
C GLU A 29 2.28 -38.91 -0.65
N GLU A 30 1.97 -38.78 -1.95
CA GLU A 30 2.52 -39.71 -2.94
C GLU A 30 2.47 -39.17 -4.39
N SER A 31 3.44 -39.67 -5.14
CA SER A 31 3.89 -39.40 -6.50
C SER A 31 2.90 -39.82 -7.59
N SER A 32 2.95 -39.15 -8.76
CA SER A 32 2.94 -39.83 -10.06
C SER A 32 3.39 -38.92 -11.20
N THR A 33 4.48 -39.33 -11.85
CA THR A 33 5.07 -38.83 -13.09
C THR A 33 4.22 -39.18 -14.31
N ALA A 34 4.02 -38.23 -15.23
CA ALA A 34 3.69 -38.53 -16.62
C ALA A 34 4.28 -37.48 -17.57
N VAL A 35 5.28 -37.90 -18.33
CA VAL A 35 5.89 -37.20 -19.47
C VAL A 35 5.04 -37.42 -20.71
N VAL A 36 4.57 -36.35 -21.40
CA VAL A 36 4.16 -36.42 -22.81
C VAL A 36 4.55 -35.13 -23.56
N ARG A 37 4.99 -35.35 -24.79
CA ARG A 37 5.77 -34.51 -25.74
C ARG A 37 5.08 -33.24 -26.26
N SER A 38 5.95 -32.28 -26.62
CA SER A 38 5.71 -31.12 -27.47
C SER A 38 5.11 -31.44 -28.85
N SER A 39 4.25 -30.54 -29.33
CA SER A 39 4.00 -30.30 -30.75
C SER A 39 3.59 -28.83 -30.98
N SER A 40 3.80 -28.36 -32.21
CA SER A 40 4.06 -27.00 -32.64
C SER A 40 2.81 -26.25 -33.18
N SER A 41 2.80 -24.92 -32.98
CA SER A 41 2.26 -23.82 -33.83
C SER A 41 0.87 -23.91 -34.48
N GLN A 42 0.00 -22.92 -34.22
CA GLN A 42 -0.40 -21.82 -35.14
C GLN A 42 -1.56 -20.98 -34.59
N GLU A 43 -1.50 -19.68 -34.89
CA GLU A 43 -2.50 -18.64 -34.60
C GLU A 43 -3.87 -18.89 -35.27
N THR A 44 -4.96 -18.38 -34.67
CA THR A 44 -6.02 -17.65 -35.37
C THR A 44 -6.90 -16.87 -34.39
N SER A 45 -7.08 -15.59 -34.68
CA SER A 45 -7.91 -14.61 -33.97
C SER A 45 -9.40 -14.85 -34.22
N SER A 46 -10.24 -14.75 -33.18
CA SER A 46 -11.62 -14.22 -33.27
C SER A 46 -12.26 -14.06 -31.89
N SER A 47 -12.38 -12.79 -31.48
CA SER A 47 -13.52 -12.19 -30.77
C SER A 47 -14.54 -13.11 -30.07
N SER A 48 -14.54 -13.09 -28.74
CA SER A 48 -15.75 -12.77 -27.96
C SER A 48 -15.36 -12.41 -26.53
N SER A 49 -15.45 -11.12 -26.22
CA SER A 49 -15.28 -10.57 -24.89
C SER A 49 -16.41 -11.03 -23.98
N ALA A 50 -16.28 -12.23 -23.41
CA ALA A 50 -16.98 -12.58 -22.19
C ALA A 50 -16.21 -11.93 -21.04
N VAL A 51 -16.39 -10.61 -20.88
CA VAL A 51 -16.12 -9.96 -19.60
C VAL A 51 -17.14 -10.56 -18.66
N SER A 52 -16.70 -11.50 -17.83
CA SER A 52 -17.46 -11.94 -16.67
C SER A 52 -17.97 -10.69 -15.96
N GLU A 53 -19.28 -10.60 -15.76
CA GLU A 53 -19.91 -9.62 -14.88
C GLU A 53 -19.38 -9.87 -13.46
N ALA A 54 -18.17 -9.41 -13.18
CA ALA A 54 -17.66 -9.27 -11.84
C ALA A 54 -18.66 -8.35 -11.14
N LYS A 55 -19.41 -8.91 -10.19
CA LYS A 55 -20.29 -8.17 -9.30
C LYS A 55 -19.53 -6.93 -8.83
N LYS A 56 -19.90 -5.75 -9.35
CA LYS A 56 -19.21 -4.50 -9.03
C LYS A 56 -19.32 -4.32 -7.53
N GLU A 57 -18.19 -4.47 -6.84
CA GLU A 57 -18.16 -4.41 -5.40
C GLU A 57 -18.66 -3.03 -4.97
N GLU A 58 -19.64 -2.99 -4.05
CA GLU A 58 -20.12 -1.71 -3.52
C GLU A 58 -18.95 -1.02 -2.82
N THR A 59 -18.77 0.27 -3.08
CA THR A 59 -17.66 1.06 -2.51
C THR A 59 -18.18 2.16 -1.61
N GLN A 60 -17.31 2.62 -0.72
CA GLN A 60 -17.47 3.83 0.07
C GLN A 60 -16.24 4.73 -0.11
N ILE A 61 -16.41 6.03 0.13
CA ILE A 61 -15.32 6.98 0.11
C ILE A 61 -14.90 7.28 1.54
N ILE A 62 -13.62 7.07 1.84
CA ILE A 62 -12.99 7.37 3.12
C ILE A 62 -12.03 8.54 2.94
N GLY A 63 -11.76 9.27 4.01
CA GLY A 63 -10.78 10.36 4.00
C GLY A 63 -11.29 11.68 4.57
N SER A 64 -10.50 12.72 4.38
CA SER A 64 -10.84 14.09 4.75
C SER A 64 -10.10 15.10 3.87
N ASN A 65 -10.49 16.37 3.92
CA ASN A 65 -9.75 17.44 3.21
C ASN A 65 -8.29 17.54 3.66
N GLU A 66 -7.97 17.10 4.88
CA GLU A 66 -6.61 17.10 5.39
C GLU A 66 -5.77 16.01 4.74
N TYR A 67 -6.32 14.81 4.52
CA TYR A 67 -5.60 13.59 4.12
C TYR A 67 -5.82 13.17 2.65
N GLY A 68 -6.80 13.76 1.98
CA GLY A 68 -7.32 13.27 0.72
C GLY A 68 -8.38 12.19 0.93
N PHE A 69 -8.92 11.69 -0.18
CA PHE A 69 -10.01 10.73 -0.21
C PHE A 69 -9.67 9.57 -1.15
N VAL A 70 -10.09 8.35 -0.81
CA VAL A 70 -10.02 7.16 -1.68
C VAL A 70 -11.30 6.34 -1.56
N LYS A 71 -11.53 5.48 -2.55
CA LYS A 71 -12.56 4.44 -2.49
C LYS A 71 -11.99 3.17 -1.87
N VAL A 72 -12.79 2.54 -1.02
CA VAL A 72 -12.59 1.20 -0.47
C VAL A 72 -13.91 0.42 -0.53
N PRO A 73 -13.91 -0.92 -0.34
CA PRO A 73 -15.16 -1.66 -0.28
C PRO A 73 -16.07 -1.17 0.84
N LYS A 74 -17.38 -1.16 0.60
CA LYS A 74 -18.38 -0.65 1.55
C LYS A 74 -18.45 -1.47 2.85
N SER A 75 -17.98 -2.72 2.81
CA SER A 75 -17.87 -3.58 3.99
C SER A 75 -16.71 -3.20 4.92
N TRP A 76 -15.74 -2.43 4.44
CA TRP A 76 -14.58 -2.05 5.24
C TRP A 76 -14.98 -1.10 6.37
N VAL A 77 -14.36 -1.25 7.52
CA VAL A 77 -14.64 -0.52 8.74
C VAL A 77 -13.45 0.31 9.15
N GLN A 78 -13.68 1.38 9.93
CA GLN A 78 -12.59 2.18 10.47
C GLN A 78 -11.69 1.30 11.34
N PHE A 79 -10.39 1.33 11.04
CA PHE A 79 -9.36 0.66 11.81
C PHE A 79 -8.64 1.72 12.66
N HIS A 80 -8.26 1.35 13.88
CA HIS A 80 -7.48 2.21 14.75
C HIS A 80 -6.34 1.40 15.34
N GLU A 81 -5.12 1.71 14.90
CA GLU A 81 -3.91 1.18 15.49
C GLU A 81 -3.62 1.90 16.82
N VAL A 82 -3.51 1.15 17.92
CA VAL A 82 -3.34 1.71 19.28
C VAL A 82 -2.05 2.52 19.41
N GLU A 83 -0.99 2.09 18.73
CA GLU A 83 0.31 2.78 18.65
C GLU A 83 0.45 3.63 17.38
N GLY A 84 -0.65 3.80 16.63
CA GLY A 84 -0.69 4.53 15.37
C GLY A 84 -0.63 6.05 15.54
N GLY A 85 -0.32 6.72 14.43
CA GLY A 85 -0.37 8.18 14.35
C GLY A 85 -1.79 8.71 14.11
N ASN A 86 -1.86 9.99 13.76
CA ASN A 86 -3.10 10.60 13.27
C ASN A 86 -3.34 10.20 11.80
N ASP A 87 -3.68 8.92 11.61
CA ASP A 87 -3.96 8.30 10.32
C ASP A 87 -5.47 8.12 10.12
N ILE A 88 -5.93 8.16 8.86
CA ILE A 88 -7.23 7.57 8.50
C ILE A 88 -6.97 6.16 8.01
N GLN A 89 -7.43 5.16 8.77
CA GLN A 89 -7.26 3.75 8.44
C GLN A 89 -8.61 3.05 8.32
N TYR A 90 -8.75 2.22 7.31
CA TYR A 90 -9.90 1.32 7.13
C TYR A 90 -9.40 -0.08 6.80
N SER A 91 -10.08 -1.09 7.33
CA SER A 91 -9.76 -2.50 7.08
C SER A 91 -11.00 -3.31 6.73
N ASP A 92 -10.80 -4.52 6.22
CA ASP A 92 -11.86 -5.51 6.00
C ASP A 92 -12.41 -6.13 7.31
N GLY A 93 -12.07 -5.56 8.47
CA GLY A 93 -12.36 -6.11 9.79
C GLY A 93 -11.22 -6.95 10.37
N THR A 94 -10.15 -7.18 9.60
CA THR A 94 -8.90 -7.80 10.07
C THR A 94 -7.84 -6.75 10.39
N ASP A 95 -6.71 -7.20 10.96
CA ASP A 95 -5.46 -6.47 11.12
C ASP A 95 -4.46 -6.78 9.99
N ILE A 96 -4.95 -7.30 8.86
CA ILE A 96 -4.14 -7.72 7.70
C ILE A 96 -4.35 -6.76 6.54
N ASN A 97 -5.59 -6.52 6.16
CA ASN A 97 -5.95 -5.80 4.96
C ASN A 97 -6.36 -4.37 5.33
N ILE A 98 -5.45 -3.41 5.14
CA ILE A 98 -5.60 -2.05 5.66
C ILE A 98 -5.23 -1.02 4.58
N VAL A 99 -6.09 -0.04 4.38
CA VAL A 99 -5.79 1.19 3.64
C VAL A 99 -5.54 2.30 4.63
N THR A 100 -4.40 2.98 4.49
CA THR A 100 -4.01 4.11 5.34
C THR A 100 -3.84 5.38 4.51
N LEU A 101 -4.39 6.49 5.00
CA LEU A 101 -4.17 7.84 4.47
C LEU A 101 -3.49 8.71 5.52
N ASN A 102 -2.36 9.32 5.13
CA ASN A 102 -1.65 10.32 5.91
C ASN A 102 -1.18 11.48 5.01
N THR A 103 -0.77 12.58 5.62
CA THR A 103 -0.20 13.73 4.96
C THR A 103 0.91 14.31 5.82
N PHE A 104 2.08 14.45 5.21
CA PHE A 104 3.23 14.97 5.91
C PHE A 104 3.10 16.47 6.17
N LYS A 105 3.66 16.94 7.28
CA LYS A 105 3.66 18.35 7.68
C LYS A 105 5.08 18.86 7.91
N ALA A 106 5.29 20.17 7.78
CA ALA A 106 6.61 20.78 7.93
C ALA A 106 7.24 20.49 9.31
N GLU A 107 6.43 20.45 10.38
CA GLU A 107 6.91 20.22 11.74
C GLU A 107 7.50 18.82 11.92
N GLN A 108 7.01 17.81 11.17
CA GLN A 108 7.54 16.45 11.24
C GLN A 108 8.98 16.35 10.71
N PHE A 109 9.39 17.28 9.86
CA PHE A 109 10.75 17.38 9.36
C PHE A 109 11.58 18.44 10.09
N ASN A 110 10.97 19.17 11.03
CA ASN A 110 11.59 20.30 11.72
C ASN A 110 12.12 21.37 10.72
N ILE A 111 11.31 21.71 9.73
CA ILE A 111 11.57 22.72 8.69
C ILE A 111 10.45 23.75 8.62
N SER A 112 10.65 24.88 7.95
CA SER A 112 9.59 25.87 7.70
C SER A 112 8.62 25.40 6.60
N GLU A 113 7.44 26.02 6.51
CA GLU A 113 6.48 25.80 5.41
C GLU A 113 7.09 26.11 4.03
N GLU A 114 7.97 27.11 3.95
CA GLU A 114 8.66 27.51 2.71
C GLU A 114 9.69 26.46 2.27
N GLU A 115 10.35 25.81 3.24
CA GLU A 115 11.24 24.68 2.99
C GLU A 115 10.44 23.43 2.62
N TYR A 116 9.33 23.16 3.30
CA TYR A 116 8.41 22.05 2.99
C TYR A 116 7.83 22.15 1.58
N ALA A 117 7.46 23.35 1.14
CA ALA A 117 6.98 23.61 -0.22
C ALA A 117 8.02 23.25 -1.29
N LYS A 118 9.31 23.30 -0.96
CA LYS A 118 10.44 22.96 -1.85
C LYS A 118 10.98 21.54 -1.63
N LEU A 119 10.49 20.83 -0.61
CA LEU A 119 10.99 19.50 -0.25
C LEU A 119 10.73 18.51 -1.40
N ASP A 120 11.76 17.81 -1.84
CA ASP A 120 11.60 16.82 -2.89
C ASP A 120 10.86 15.58 -2.36
N VAL A 121 9.80 15.16 -3.07
CA VAL A 121 9.02 13.95 -2.78
C VAL A 121 9.93 12.72 -2.77
N VAL A 122 10.96 12.69 -3.63
CA VAL A 122 11.97 11.61 -3.65
C VAL A 122 12.66 11.48 -2.31
N THR A 123 12.98 12.59 -1.64
CA THR A 123 13.67 12.57 -0.34
C THR A 123 12.79 11.89 0.71
N VAL A 124 11.50 12.24 0.73
CA VAL A 124 10.53 11.62 1.66
C VAL A 124 10.35 10.13 1.35
N SER A 125 10.15 9.77 0.08
CA SER A 125 10.02 8.36 -0.31
C SER A 125 11.28 7.54 -0.02
N SER A 126 12.47 8.11 -0.21
CA SER A 126 13.74 7.43 0.05
C SER A 126 13.94 7.18 1.53
N SER A 127 13.54 8.13 2.39
CA SER A 127 13.53 7.93 3.84
C SER A 127 12.68 6.73 4.25
N ILE A 128 11.46 6.61 3.69
CA ILE A 128 10.55 5.49 3.97
C ILE A 128 11.15 4.17 3.46
N LEU A 129 11.72 4.18 2.26
CA LEU A 129 12.40 3.02 1.68
C LEU A 129 13.51 2.52 2.61
N THR A 130 14.45 3.39 2.98
CA THR A 130 15.58 3.05 3.86
C THR A 130 15.10 2.57 5.23
N SER A 131 14.08 3.19 5.81
CA SER A 131 13.50 2.74 7.09
C SER A 131 12.95 1.32 6.98
N LYS A 132 12.29 0.97 5.87
CA LYS A 132 11.76 -0.39 5.66
C LYS A 132 12.86 -1.40 5.37
N GLU A 133 13.88 -1.03 4.60
CA GLU A 133 15.06 -1.87 4.34
C GLU A 133 15.82 -2.23 5.63
N GLN A 134 15.81 -1.33 6.61
CA GLN A 134 16.45 -1.56 7.92
C GLN A 134 15.59 -2.34 8.91
N SER A 135 14.27 -2.46 8.67
CA SER A 135 13.38 -3.21 9.55
C SER A 135 13.58 -4.71 9.40
N SER A 136 13.58 -5.42 10.53
CA SER A 136 13.64 -6.88 10.58
C SER A 136 12.35 -7.56 10.11
N ASP A 137 11.28 -6.80 9.89
CA ASP A 137 9.93 -7.34 9.63
C ASP A 137 9.74 -7.67 8.15
N PHE A 138 10.53 -7.05 7.27
CA PHE A 138 10.43 -7.23 5.83
C PHE A 138 11.47 -8.24 5.30
N SER A 139 11.01 -9.11 4.40
CA SER A 139 11.85 -10.04 3.65
C SER A 139 12.37 -9.42 2.35
N LYS A 140 11.65 -8.44 1.82
CA LYS A 140 12.00 -7.73 0.59
C LYS A 140 11.43 -6.31 0.63
N VAL A 141 12.21 -5.34 0.17
CA VAL A 141 11.81 -3.94 0.03
C VAL A 141 12.38 -3.39 -1.27
N TRP A 142 11.62 -2.60 -2.02
CA TRP A 142 12.11 -1.94 -3.24
C TRP A 142 11.29 -0.70 -3.60
N GLY A 143 11.92 0.23 -4.32
CA GLY A 143 11.26 1.40 -4.89
C GLY A 143 10.73 1.15 -6.31
N SER A 144 9.64 1.80 -6.68
CA SER A 144 9.15 1.92 -8.06
C SER A 144 8.50 3.29 -8.28
N LYS A 145 7.93 3.51 -9.47
CA LYS A 145 7.10 4.67 -9.79
C LYS A 145 5.74 4.19 -10.30
N SER A 146 4.69 4.94 -9.99
CA SER A 146 3.32 4.71 -10.47
C SER A 146 2.56 6.04 -10.51
N THR A 147 1.25 5.98 -10.75
CA THR A 147 0.34 7.11 -10.60
C THR A 147 -0.76 6.79 -9.59
N ILE A 148 -1.21 7.78 -8.83
CA ILE A 148 -2.36 7.68 -7.93
C ILE A 148 -3.19 8.95 -8.05
N GLY A 149 -4.50 8.83 -8.33
CA GLY A 149 -5.38 9.97 -8.59
C GLY A 149 -4.91 10.86 -9.77
N GLY A 150 -4.14 10.30 -10.70
CA GLY A 150 -3.51 11.05 -11.80
C GLY A 150 -2.22 11.79 -11.42
N TYR A 151 -1.73 11.68 -10.18
CA TYR A 151 -0.46 12.26 -9.74
C TYR A 151 0.68 11.25 -9.89
N GLU A 152 1.82 11.70 -10.39
CA GLU A 152 3.07 10.92 -10.36
C GLU A 152 3.47 10.63 -8.91
N ALA A 153 3.78 9.36 -8.63
CA ALA A 153 4.11 8.90 -7.29
C ALA A 153 5.39 8.07 -7.28
N TYR A 154 6.17 8.24 -6.21
CA TYR A 154 7.19 7.30 -5.81
C TYR A 154 6.55 6.24 -4.93
N VAL A 155 6.80 4.97 -5.25
CA VAL A 155 6.16 3.85 -4.56
C VAL A 155 7.22 3.07 -3.80
N VAL A 156 6.99 2.88 -2.51
CA VAL A 156 7.78 1.96 -1.68
C VAL A 156 6.98 0.68 -1.53
N ASN A 157 7.54 -0.43 -2.01
CA ASN A 157 6.93 -1.75 -1.93
C ASN A 157 7.70 -2.60 -0.93
N ALA A 158 7.00 -3.43 -0.18
CA ALA A 158 7.61 -4.39 0.72
C ALA A 158 6.81 -5.69 0.80
N ILE A 159 7.51 -6.78 1.14
CA ILE A 159 6.92 -8.07 1.50
C ILE A 159 7.36 -8.38 2.93
N ALA A 160 6.41 -8.39 3.86
CA ALA A 160 6.65 -8.77 5.25
C ALA A 160 7.02 -10.26 5.35
N LYS A 161 7.76 -10.65 6.40
CA LYS A 161 8.06 -12.06 6.68
C LYS A 161 6.82 -12.89 7.00
N SER A 162 5.74 -12.24 7.42
CA SER A 162 4.40 -12.84 7.56
C SER A 162 3.74 -13.17 6.20
N GLY A 163 4.31 -12.73 5.08
CA GLY A 163 3.75 -12.89 3.74
C GLY A 163 2.84 -11.76 3.28
N LYS A 164 2.54 -10.78 4.15
CA LYS A 164 1.78 -9.59 3.79
C LYS A 164 2.56 -8.70 2.81
N TYR A 165 1.84 -8.09 1.89
CA TYR A 165 2.37 -7.08 0.98
C TYR A 165 2.07 -5.69 1.51
N LEU A 166 2.96 -4.75 1.24
CA LEU A 166 2.75 -3.34 1.50
C LEU A 166 3.11 -2.55 0.24
N VAL A 167 2.18 -1.71 -0.21
CA VAL A 167 2.37 -0.74 -1.29
C VAL A 167 2.12 0.64 -0.72
N THR A 168 3.11 1.53 -0.82
CA THR A 168 3.05 2.89 -0.26
C THR A 168 3.33 3.91 -1.35
N TRP A 169 2.33 4.72 -1.71
CA TRP A 169 2.49 5.85 -2.63
C TRP A 169 2.85 7.13 -1.86
N VAL A 170 3.89 7.81 -2.34
CA VAL A 170 4.34 9.11 -1.85
C VAL A 170 4.37 10.09 -3.02
N PHE A 171 3.58 11.15 -2.92
CA PHE A 171 3.36 12.09 -4.03
C PHE A 171 3.00 13.47 -3.50
N ARG A 172 3.16 14.49 -4.34
CA ARG A 172 2.70 15.85 -4.03
C ARG A 172 1.41 16.13 -4.79
N SER A 173 0.34 16.44 -4.07
CA SER A 173 -0.93 16.85 -4.66
C SER A 173 -0.92 18.33 -5.07
N ASN A 174 -1.93 18.74 -5.85
CA ASN A 174 -2.04 20.10 -6.38
C ASN A 174 -2.26 21.19 -5.31
N ASP A 175 -2.68 20.81 -4.11
CA ASP A 175 -2.74 21.69 -2.93
C ASP A 175 -1.38 21.85 -2.21
N GLY A 176 -0.30 21.35 -2.80
CA GLY A 176 1.06 21.49 -2.32
C GLY A 176 1.46 20.51 -1.22
N LYS A 177 0.56 19.65 -0.75
CA LYS A 177 0.84 18.69 0.34
C LYS A 177 1.52 17.41 -0.18
N ILE A 178 2.46 16.87 0.59
CA ILE A 178 3.05 15.55 0.36
C ILE A 178 2.16 14.51 1.04
N ARG A 179 1.61 13.61 0.24
CA ARG A 179 0.66 12.57 0.63
C ARG A 179 1.38 11.26 0.89
N TYR A 180 0.85 10.51 1.83
CA TYR A 180 1.19 9.12 2.09
C TYR A 180 -0.10 8.32 1.97
N VAL A 181 -0.14 7.38 1.04
CA VAL A 181 -1.23 6.42 0.92
C VAL A 181 -0.62 5.04 0.95
N SER A 182 -1.15 4.13 1.76
CA SER A 182 -0.69 2.75 1.73
C SER A 182 -1.83 1.74 1.68
N LEU A 183 -1.52 0.60 1.09
CA LEU A 183 -2.31 -0.62 1.11
C LEU A 183 -1.44 -1.75 1.68
N GLU A 184 -1.80 -2.24 2.86
CA GLU A 184 -1.32 -3.50 3.42
C GLU A 184 -2.35 -4.60 3.12
N GLY A 185 -1.89 -5.81 2.78
CA GLY A 185 -2.79 -6.93 2.67
C GLY A 185 -2.18 -8.21 2.11
N ASP A 186 -3.00 -9.23 2.00
CA ASP A 186 -2.68 -10.44 1.26
C ASP A 186 -2.72 -10.21 -0.27
N GLY A 187 -2.19 -11.17 -1.02
CA GLY A 187 -2.08 -11.06 -2.48
C GLY A 187 -3.41 -11.01 -3.23
N GLU A 188 -4.49 -11.60 -2.70
CA GLU A 188 -5.81 -11.57 -3.34
C GLU A 188 -6.48 -10.21 -3.11
N THR A 189 -6.38 -9.69 -1.89
CA THR A 189 -6.85 -8.35 -1.55
C THR A 189 -6.12 -7.30 -2.38
N LEU A 190 -4.80 -7.38 -2.51
CA LEU A 190 -4.04 -6.42 -3.31
C LEU A 190 -4.50 -6.37 -4.77
N LYS A 191 -4.78 -7.51 -5.40
CA LYS A 191 -5.24 -7.55 -6.81
C LYS A 191 -6.54 -6.76 -7.01
N THR A 192 -7.43 -6.79 -6.02
CA THR A 192 -8.74 -6.14 -6.10
C THR A 192 -8.67 -4.67 -5.68
N ILE A 193 -7.96 -4.36 -4.59
CA ILE A 193 -8.01 -3.05 -3.94
C ILE A 193 -6.99 -2.07 -4.52
N LEU A 194 -5.82 -2.54 -4.96
CA LEU A 194 -4.77 -1.68 -5.53
C LEU A 194 -5.28 -0.79 -6.67
N PRO A 195 -5.92 -1.31 -7.75
CA PRO A 195 -6.42 -0.46 -8.83
C PRO A 195 -7.53 0.49 -8.38
N MET A 196 -8.31 0.13 -7.36
CA MET A 196 -9.34 0.99 -6.79
C MET A 196 -8.71 2.19 -6.06
N VAL A 197 -7.71 1.96 -5.22
CA VAL A 197 -6.99 3.02 -4.50
C VAL A 197 -6.26 3.94 -5.48
N GLU A 198 -5.52 3.37 -6.44
CA GLU A 198 -4.78 4.16 -7.44
C GLU A 198 -5.70 5.04 -8.27
N SER A 199 -6.85 4.53 -8.74
CA SER A 199 -7.74 5.29 -9.62
C SER A 199 -8.65 6.29 -8.91
N SER A 200 -8.88 6.13 -7.60
CA SER A 200 -9.90 6.90 -6.87
C SER A 200 -9.36 8.04 -6.00
N TRP A 201 -8.04 8.13 -5.81
CA TRP A 201 -7.49 9.16 -4.93
C TRP A 201 -7.84 10.58 -5.40
N SER A 202 -8.23 11.45 -4.47
CA SER A 202 -8.58 12.85 -4.77
C SER A 202 -8.39 13.80 -3.58
N THR A 203 -8.24 15.09 -3.86
CA THR A 203 -8.17 16.16 -2.84
C THR A 203 -9.54 16.63 -2.35
N THR A 204 -10.61 16.23 -3.04
CA THR A 204 -12.00 16.59 -2.69
C THR A 204 -12.84 15.33 -2.66
N LYS A 205 -13.85 15.30 -1.80
CA LYS A 205 -14.76 14.16 -1.76
C LYS A 205 -15.58 14.14 -3.05
N ALA A 206 -15.28 13.20 -3.95
CA ALA A 206 -16.11 12.97 -5.13
C ALA A 206 -17.52 12.53 -4.70
N GLU A 207 -18.54 13.04 -5.38
CA GLU A 207 -19.94 12.66 -5.19
C GLU A 207 -20.26 11.29 -5.79
#